data_AF-A0A6J3C6D3-F1
#
_entry.id   AF-A0A6J3C6D3-F1
#
_cell.length_a   1.000
_cell.length_b   1.000
_cell.length_c   1.000
_cell.angle_alpha   90.00
_cell.angle_beta   90.00
_cell.angle_gamma   90.00
#
_symmetry.space_group_name_H-M   'P 1'
#
loop_
_entity.id
_entity.type
_entity.pdbx_description
1 polymer ?
#
loop_
_entity_poly.entity_id
_entity_poly.type
_entity_poly.pdbx_seq_one_letter_code
_entity_poly.pdbx_strand_id
1 'polypeptide(L)'
;MGARQSRLLLDDIDTIAYNESHYAEIVRANCTEFKVTISISEYIICDCRLYWFARTLAECPRHVRWAAAPTCDRRPMLEQPLDHMLCPIQGEEVCAGGCECWWRDAEHSRVVANCSARGLHRLPPLPQLPPLLQLHAARNHIHAIHSHDIPDTLTYIDLRNNNISRVGAAVTRRLFSVRGRRVRLAGNPLRCHCDNRPLLRALLTHRHQVDYADLKCDDEKLLSTIIVEDLCALSPTETLVYALSPTVTAFLLVVLAIWFMYYYRMEVRVYLYSRGLCQCCVREEDLDSDREFDAFVSYTHLDEQFVYERLVPELESGSPSFKLCIHTRDWVVGEWVPAQIIHSVDNSRRTIIVMSRNFLSSVWGLMEFRTAHMTAMREGRARIIVILLEELGEHPQLDEELKAYLTTNTYLKWGDPRFFDKLRYALPHRRGERDRRQAAEEVASEFPMVQLQQLPAPVRLALPAP
;
A
#
# COMPACT_ATOMS: atom_id res chain seq x y z
N MET A 1 -37.16 59.49 -59.53
CA MET A 1 -38.00 59.27 -58.33
C MET A 1 -37.07 59.19 -57.12
N GLY A 2 -36.98 60.29 -56.36
CA GLY A 2 -36.03 60.43 -55.26
C GLY A 2 -36.49 59.66 -54.02
N ALA A 3 -35.60 58.87 -53.43
CA ALA A 3 -35.86 58.19 -52.16
C ALA A 3 -36.01 59.24 -51.05
N ARG A 4 -37.22 59.41 -50.53
CA ARG A 4 -37.45 60.15 -49.28
C ARG A 4 -36.78 59.37 -48.15
N GLN A 5 -35.61 59.81 -47.72
CA GLN A 5 -35.05 59.38 -46.44
C GLN A 5 -35.94 59.97 -45.34
N SER A 6 -36.55 59.12 -44.53
CA SER A 6 -37.27 59.52 -43.33
C SER A 6 -36.24 60.00 -42.30
N ARG A 7 -36.34 61.27 -41.90
CA ARG A 7 -35.57 61.85 -40.80
C ARG A 7 -36.47 61.86 -39.56
N LEU A 8 -36.02 61.24 -38.48
CA LEU A 8 -36.69 61.27 -37.18
C LEU A 8 -35.94 62.28 -36.29
N LEU A 9 -36.63 63.36 -35.93
CA LEU A 9 -36.14 64.34 -34.97
C LEU A 9 -36.69 63.95 -33.60
N LEU A 10 -35.80 63.78 -32.61
CA LEU A 10 -36.15 63.45 -31.24
C LEU A 10 -35.70 64.61 -30.37
N ASP A 11 -36.67 65.42 -29.94
CA ASP A 11 -36.50 66.52 -28.98
C ASP A 11 -36.92 66.01 -27.58
N ASP A 12 -36.24 66.47 -26.54
CA ASP A 12 -36.50 66.14 -25.12
C ASP A 12 -36.32 64.64 -24.75
N ILE A 13 -35.22 64.01 -25.20
CA ILE A 13 -34.90 62.61 -24.84
C ILE A 13 -33.64 62.52 -23.99
N ASP A 14 -33.85 62.21 -22.72
CA ASP A 14 -32.76 62.02 -21.75
C ASP A 14 -32.14 60.61 -21.80
N THR A 15 -32.90 59.60 -22.26
CA THR A 15 -32.48 58.18 -22.28
C THR A 15 -33.08 57.40 -23.45
N ILE A 16 -32.32 56.43 -23.98
CA ILE A 16 -32.78 55.47 -25.00
C ILE A 16 -32.85 54.08 -24.35
N ALA A 17 -34.05 53.52 -24.23
CA ALA A 17 -34.25 52.23 -23.57
C ALA A 17 -33.96 51.06 -24.52
N TYR A 18 -32.82 50.38 -24.32
CA TYR A 18 -32.50 49.09 -24.93
C TYR A 18 -32.20 48.07 -23.83
N ASN A 19 -32.66 46.84 -24.03
CA ASN A 19 -32.39 45.73 -23.13
C ASN A 19 -31.63 44.61 -23.85
N GLU A 20 -31.25 43.57 -23.10
CA GLU A 20 -30.51 42.41 -23.62
C GLU A 20 -31.26 41.70 -24.76
N SER A 21 -32.59 41.64 -24.71
CA SER A 21 -33.40 41.04 -25.78
C SER A 21 -33.33 41.82 -27.10
N HIS A 22 -33.43 43.14 -27.06
CA HIS A 22 -33.32 43.98 -28.27
C HIS A 22 -31.94 43.81 -28.92
N TYR A 23 -30.87 43.84 -28.12
CA TYR A 23 -29.51 43.57 -28.59
C TYR A 23 -29.40 42.20 -29.27
N ALA A 24 -29.92 41.14 -28.62
CA ALA A 24 -29.85 39.78 -29.14
C ALA A 24 -30.60 39.64 -30.48
N GLU A 25 -31.76 40.28 -30.64
CA GLU A 25 -32.51 40.27 -31.89
C GLU A 25 -31.77 40.95 -33.04
N ILE A 26 -31.15 42.10 -32.78
CA ILE A 26 -30.42 42.88 -33.79
C ILE A 26 -29.17 42.15 -34.26
N VAL A 27 -28.42 41.57 -33.32
CA VAL A 27 -27.23 40.77 -33.66
C VAL A 27 -27.63 39.51 -34.41
N ARG A 28 -28.71 38.82 -34.02
CA ARG A 28 -29.25 37.66 -34.77
C ARG A 28 -29.70 38.04 -36.18
N ALA A 29 -30.26 39.24 -36.35
CA ALA A 29 -30.64 39.77 -37.66
C ALA A 29 -29.44 40.26 -38.49
N ASN A 30 -28.19 40.00 -38.07
CA ASN A 30 -26.97 40.38 -38.77
C ASN A 30 -26.87 41.90 -39.02
N CYS A 31 -27.22 42.69 -38.00
CA CYS A 31 -27.08 44.15 -37.99
C CYS A 31 -27.84 44.85 -39.14
N THR A 32 -29.12 44.49 -39.38
CA THR A 32 -29.93 45.18 -40.39
C THR A 32 -29.98 46.69 -40.13
N GLU A 33 -29.73 47.48 -41.18
CA GLU A 33 -29.71 48.95 -41.11
C GLU A 33 -31.14 49.51 -41.05
N PHE A 34 -31.40 50.38 -40.08
CA PHE A 34 -32.56 51.26 -40.12
C PHE A 34 -32.35 52.34 -41.18
N LYS A 35 -33.25 52.38 -42.18
CA LYS A 35 -33.25 53.40 -43.26
C LYS A 35 -33.67 54.81 -42.79
N VAL A 36 -33.72 55.04 -41.47
CA VAL A 36 -34.15 56.29 -40.85
C VAL A 36 -32.93 56.99 -40.28
N THR A 37 -32.79 58.29 -40.58
CA THR A 37 -31.73 59.11 -39.98
C THR A 37 -32.25 59.73 -38.69
N ILE A 38 -31.61 59.41 -37.56
CA ILE A 38 -32.00 59.92 -36.23
C ILE A 38 -31.19 61.18 -35.92
N SER A 39 -31.86 62.22 -35.45
CA SER A 39 -31.27 63.48 -34.99
C SER A 39 -31.74 63.73 -33.56
N ILE A 40 -30.80 63.77 -32.61
CA ILE A 40 -31.07 64.05 -31.20
C ILE A 40 -30.55 65.47 -30.93
N SER A 41 -31.40 66.34 -30.40
CA SER A 41 -31.08 67.76 -30.15
C SER A 41 -30.47 68.02 -28.77
N GLU A 42 -30.68 67.12 -27.81
CA GLU A 42 -30.18 67.21 -26.42
C GLU A 42 -29.06 66.20 -26.11
N TYR A 43 -28.45 66.32 -24.92
CA TYR A 43 -27.42 65.39 -24.44
C TYR A 43 -28.04 64.18 -23.76
N ILE A 44 -27.46 62.99 -23.96
CA ILE A 44 -27.98 61.74 -23.39
C ILE A 44 -27.23 61.42 -22.10
N ILE A 45 -27.92 60.84 -21.12
CA ILE A 45 -27.31 60.29 -19.91
C ILE A 45 -26.69 58.92 -20.24
N CYS A 46 -25.36 58.79 -20.15
CA CYS A 46 -24.64 57.55 -20.36
C CYS A 46 -24.61 56.67 -19.09
N ASP A 47 -25.75 56.11 -18.70
CA ASP A 47 -25.88 55.20 -17.56
C ASP A 47 -26.11 53.73 -18.00
N CYS A 48 -26.43 52.85 -17.05
CA CYS A 48 -26.71 51.44 -17.32
C CYS A 48 -27.91 51.21 -18.27
N ARG A 49 -28.83 52.18 -18.40
CA ARG A 49 -30.01 52.06 -19.28
C ARG A 49 -29.63 52.23 -20.74
N LEU A 50 -28.57 53.00 -21.00
CA LEU A 50 -28.02 53.21 -22.34
C LEU A 50 -26.98 52.13 -22.75
N TYR A 51 -26.49 51.33 -21.80
CA TYR A 51 -25.44 50.33 -22.04
C TYR A 51 -25.71 49.42 -23.24
N TRP A 52 -26.89 48.79 -23.29
CA TRP A 52 -27.23 47.85 -24.37
C TRP A 52 -27.35 48.56 -25.72
N PHE A 53 -27.82 49.80 -25.73
CA PHE A 53 -27.88 50.60 -26.95
C PHE A 53 -26.48 50.92 -27.47
N ALA A 54 -25.61 51.45 -26.61
CA ALA A 54 -24.23 51.77 -26.96
C ALA A 54 -23.45 50.53 -27.40
N ARG A 55 -23.64 49.39 -26.72
CA ARG A 55 -23.03 48.11 -27.09
C ARG A 55 -23.50 47.62 -28.46
N THR A 56 -24.80 47.72 -28.73
CA THR A 56 -25.36 47.35 -30.04
C THR A 56 -24.70 48.16 -31.16
N LEU A 57 -24.48 49.46 -30.96
CA LEU A 57 -23.85 50.31 -31.98
C LEU A 57 -22.34 50.07 -32.13
N ALA A 58 -21.66 49.70 -31.05
CA ALA A 58 -20.25 49.31 -31.11
C ALA A 58 -20.05 48.05 -31.98
N GLU A 59 -20.96 47.08 -31.87
CA GLU A 59 -20.92 45.84 -32.66
C GLU A 59 -21.56 45.97 -34.05
N CYS A 60 -22.64 46.75 -34.16
CA CYS A 60 -23.40 47.01 -35.37
C CYS A 60 -23.42 48.52 -35.70
N PRO A 61 -22.31 49.11 -36.18
CA PRO A 61 -22.20 50.56 -36.39
C PRO A 61 -23.13 51.11 -37.49
N ARG A 62 -23.61 50.23 -38.39
CA ARG A 62 -24.55 50.57 -39.47
C ARG A 62 -26.01 50.38 -39.09
N HIS A 63 -26.30 49.90 -37.89
CA HIS A 63 -27.66 49.63 -37.46
C HIS A 63 -28.53 50.90 -37.43
N VAL A 64 -27.93 52.03 -37.06
CA VAL A 64 -28.59 53.34 -37.02
C VAL A 64 -27.75 54.36 -37.79
N ARG A 65 -28.39 55.20 -38.59
CA ARG A 65 -27.75 56.39 -39.20
C ARG A 65 -28.05 57.63 -38.38
N TRP A 66 -27.01 58.37 -38.04
CA TRP A 66 -27.12 59.60 -37.26
C TRP A 66 -27.01 60.82 -38.16
N ALA A 67 -27.88 61.82 -37.96
CA ALA A 67 -27.70 63.14 -38.53
C ALA A 67 -26.53 63.89 -37.85
N ALA A 68 -26.38 63.69 -36.54
CA ALA A 68 -25.27 64.12 -35.72
C ALA A 68 -25.00 63.05 -34.65
N ALA A 69 -23.74 62.78 -34.33
CA ALA A 69 -23.38 61.75 -33.35
C ALA A 69 -23.89 62.15 -31.96
N PRO A 70 -24.60 61.25 -31.23
CA PRO A 70 -25.08 61.57 -29.89
C PRO A 70 -23.90 61.76 -28.93
N THR A 71 -24.04 62.70 -28.01
CA THR A 71 -23.01 63.01 -27.01
C THR A 71 -23.50 62.74 -25.59
N CYS A 72 -22.61 62.20 -24.76
CA CYS A 72 -22.75 62.10 -23.31
C CYS A 72 -21.66 62.92 -22.64
N ASP A 73 -22.03 63.78 -21.69
CA ASP A 73 -21.08 64.67 -20.99
C ASP A 73 -20.12 65.41 -21.94
N ARG A 74 -20.68 65.91 -23.06
CA ARG A 74 -19.96 66.63 -24.13
C ARG A 74 -18.90 65.82 -24.88
N ARG A 75 -18.91 64.49 -24.77
CA ARG A 75 -18.10 63.57 -25.59
C ARG A 75 -18.99 62.68 -26.45
N PRO A 76 -18.54 62.24 -27.63
CA PRO A 76 -19.30 61.28 -28.43
C PRO A 76 -19.60 60.01 -27.64
N MET A 77 -20.87 59.57 -27.65
CA MET A 77 -21.32 58.39 -26.90
C MET A 77 -20.53 57.13 -27.27
N LEU A 78 -20.17 56.98 -28.54
CA LEU A 78 -19.41 55.83 -29.06
C LEU A 78 -17.94 55.81 -28.63
N GLU A 79 -17.41 56.93 -28.15
CA GLU A 79 -16.05 57.03 -27.62
C GLU A 79 -16.00 56.73 -26.12
N GLN A 80 -17.16 56.69 -25.44
CA GLN A 80 -17.23 56.35 -24.02
C GLN A 80 -17.05 54.84 -23.83
N PRO A 81 -16.22 54.40 -22.88
CA PRO A 81 -16.05 52.99 -22.59
C PRO A 81 -17.33 52.41 -21.99
N LEU A 82 -17.84 51.33 -22.60
CA LEU A 82 -19.05 50.62 -22.16
C LEU A 82 -19.00 50.17 -20.69
N ASP A 83 -17.80 49.92 -20.16
CA ASP A 83 -17.60 49.49 -18.78
C ASP A 83 -18.04 50.55 -17.75
N HIS A 84 -18.05 51.85 -18.13
CA HIS A 84 -18.44 52.98 -17.28
C HIS A 84 -19.95 53.28 -17.29
N MET A 85 -20.73 52.70 -18.21
CA MET A 85 -22.18 52.87 -18.29
C MET A 85 -22.87 52.02 -17.22
N LEU A 86 -22.95 52.55 -16.00
CA LEU A 86 -23.38 51.88 -14.78
C LEU A 86 -24.37 52.75 -14.00
N CYS A 87 -25.32 52.15 -13.28
CA CYS A 87 -26.25 52.90 -12.43
C CYS A 87 -25.92 52.71 -10.95
N PRO A 88 -25.93 53.78 -10.12
CA PRO A 88 -25.65 53.66 -8.70
C PRO A 88 -26.72 52.84 -7.97
N ILE A 89 -26.30 52.00 -7.01
CA ILE A 89 -27.22 51.31 -6.09
C ILE A 89 -27.46 52.23 -4.88
N GLN A 90 -28.73 52.50 -4.57
CA GLN A 90 -29.11 53.25 -3.36
C GLN A 90 -29.34 52.27 -2.20
N GLY A 91 -28.49 52.31 -1.17
CA GLY A 91 -28.63 51.54 0.08
C GLY A 91 -27.44 50.61 0.39
N GLU A 92 -27.11 50.46 1.68
CA GLU A 92 -26.03 49.60 2.20
C GLU A 92 -26.33 48.09 2.16
N GLU A 93 -27.59 47.69 1.93
CA GLU A 93 -28.02 46.28 2.03
C GLU A 93 -27.45 45.38 0.93
N VAL A 94 -27.10 45.93 -0.24
CA VAL A 94 -26.62 45.14 -1.39
C VAL A 94 -25.08 45.07 -1.44
N CYS A 95 -24.39 46.04 -0.85
CA CYS A 95 -22.94 46.17 -0.97
C CYS A 95 -22.30 46.32 0.42
N ALA A 96 -21.91 45.20 1.02
CA ALA A 96 -21.26 45.19 2.33
C ALA A 96 -19.74 45.47 2.23
N GLY A 97 -19.16 45.99 3.31
CA GLY A 97 -17.70 46.01 3.50
C GLY A 97 -16.94 47.15 2.82
N GLY A 98 -17.59 48.30 2.59
CA GLY A 98 -16.92 49.52 2.10
C GLY A 98 -16.58 49.51 0.61
N CYS A 99 -17.18 48.59 -0.15
CA CYS A 99 -17.15 48.58 -1.60
C CYS A 99 -18.25 49.46 -2.18
N GLU A 100 -18.02 49.96 -3.39
CA GLU A 100 -19.06 50.62 -4.19
C GLU A 100 -19.64 49.61 -5.17
N CYS A 101 -20.97 49.52 -5.23
CA CYS A 101 -21.66 48.64 -6.17
C CYS A 101 -22.53 49.43 -7.14
N TRP A 102 -22.68 48.91 -8.35
CA TRP A 102 -23.52 49.46 -9.41
C TRP A 102 -24.31 48.37 -10.11
N TRP A 103 -25.44 48.77 -10.68
CA TRP A 103 -26.22 47.97 -11.62
C TRP A 103 -25.60 48.01 -13.01
N ARG A 104 -25.49 46.85 -13.65
CA ARG A 104 -25.00 46.73 -15.04
C ARG A 104 -26.10 47.00 -16.07
N ASP A 105 -27.36 46.74 -15.73
CA ASP A 105 -28.51 46.83 -16.62
C ASP A 105 -29.67 47.61 -15.99
N ALA A 106 -30.62 48.02 -16.84
CA ALA A 106 -31.80 48.77 -16.42
C ALA A 106 -32.76 47.92 -15.57
N GLU A 107 -32.77 46.60 -15.77
CA GLU A 107 -33.58 45.64 -15.02
C GLU A 107 -33.01 45.34 -13.63
N HIS A 108 -31.83 45.86 -13.28
CA HIS A 108 -31.15 45.62 -12.01
C HIS A 108 -30.93 44.12 -11.73
N SER A 109 -30.56 43.36 -12.77
CA SER A 109 -30.41 41.90 -12.71
C SER A 109 -28.97 41.47 -12.37
N ARG A 110 -27.98 42.34 -12.62
CA ARG A 110 -26.55 42.02 -12.46
C ARG A 110 -25.81 43.15 -11.74
N VAL A 111 -24.92 42.77 -10.81
CA VAL A 111 -24.15 43.71 -9.99
C VAL A 111 -22.68 43.76 -10.41
N VAL A 112 -22.11 44.96 -10.33
CA VAL A 112 -20.67 45.24 -10.49
C VAL A 112 -20.17 45.83 -9.17
N ALA A 113 -19.16 45.23 -8.57
CA ALA A 113 -18.60 45.67 -7.29
C ALA A 113 -17.16 46.18 -7.46
N ASN A 114 -16.88 47.37 -6.91
CA ASN A 114 -15.54 47.94 -6.83
C ASN A 114 -15.12 48.14 -5.37
N CYS A 115 -14.22 47.29 -4.95
CA CYS A 115 -13.54 47.23 -3.67
C CYS A 115 -12.06 47.66 -3.79
N SER A 116 -11.66 48.30 -4.89
CA SER A 116 -10.24 48.61 -5.15
C SER A 116 -9.72 49.71 -4.23
N ALA A 117 -8.45 49.62 -3.81
CA ALA A 117 -7.78 50.64 -2.99
C ALA A 117 -8.47 50.96 -1.66
N ARG A 118 -9.04 49.94 -1.00
CA ARG A 118 -9.75 50.07 0.29
C ARG A 118 -8.96 49.54 1.50
N GLY A 119 -7.74 49.06 1.29
CA GLY A 119 -6.90 48.51 2.36
C GLY A 119 -7.39 47.15 2.89
N LEU A 120 -8.14 46.39 2.08
CA LEU A 120 -8.77 45.14 2.51
C LEU A 120 -7.76 44.01 2.69
N HIS A 121 -7.83 43.25 3.78
CA HIS A 121 -6.99 42.06 4.01
C HIS A 121 -7.63 40.76 3.49
N ARG A 122 -8.94 40.75 3.30
CA ARG A 122 -9.75 39.65 2.78
C ARG A 122 -10.89 40.22 1.93
N LEU A 123 -11.45 39.41 1.04
CA LEU A 123 -12.63 39.83 0.29
C LEU A 123 -13.83 39.99 1.25
N PRO A 124 -14.60 41.09 1.15
CA PRO A 124 -15.82 41.26 1.94
C PRO A 124 -16.91 40.29 1.47
N PRO A 125 -17.96 40.06 2.27
CA PRO A 125 -19.08 39.24 1.84
C PRO A 125 -19.74 39.87 0.61
N LEU A 126 -19.57 39.21 -0.54
CA LEU A 126 -20.09 39.66 -1.83
C LEU A 126 -21.58 39.35 -1.96
N PRO A 127 -22.35 40.18 -2.69
CA PRO A 127 -23.77 39.93 -2.92
C PRO A 127 -23.97 38.59 -3.64
N GLN A 128 -24.82 37.74 -3.07
CA GLN A 128 -25.23 36.47 -3.69
C GLN A 128 -26.46 36.67 -4.58
N LEU A 129 -27.34 37.58 -4.16
CA LEU A 129 -28.53 38.00 -4.88
C LEU A 129 -28.61 39.53 -4.79
N PRO A 130 -28.69 40.25 -5.91
CA PRO A 130 -28.54 39.79 -7.30
C PRO A 130 -27.12 39.29 -7.65
N PRO A 131 -26.95 38.46 -8.70
CA PRO A 131 -25.67 37.83 -9.02
C PRO A 131 -24.58 38.84 -9.39
N LEU A 132 -23.39 38.61 -8.82
CA LEU A 132 -22.21 39.41 -9.11
C LEU A 132 -21.63 39.02 -10.48
N LEU A 133 -21.46 40.02 -11.36
CA LEU A 133 -20.93 39.87 -12.70
C LEU A 133 -19.45 40.27 -12.79
N GLN A 134 -19.05 41.34 -12.10
CA GLN A 134 -17.69 41.85 -12.12
C GLN A 134 -17.25 42.28 -10.72
N LEU A 135 -16.00 41.94 -10.37
CA LEU A 135 -15.38 42.27 -9.09
C LEU A 135 -14.05 42.97 -9.33
N HIS A 136 -13.93 44.21 -8.86
CA HIS A 136 -12.67 44.96 -8.85
C HIS A 136 -12.16 45.04 -7.42
N ALA A 137 -11.07 44.36 -7.10
CA ALA A 137 -10.47 44.32 -5.76
C ALA A 137 -8.95 44.57 -5.81
N ALA A 138 -8.49 45.34 -6.80
CA ALA A 138 -7.09 45.65 -6.99
C ALA A 138 -6.55 46.63 -5.94
N ARG A 139 -5.23 46.61 -5.71
CA ARG A 139 -4.52 47.51 -4.78
C ARG A 139 -5.05 47.38 -3.34
N ASN A 140 -5.10 46.17 -2.83
CA ASN A 140 -5.47 45.88 -1.44
C ASN A 140 -4.36 45.02 -0.78
N HIS A 141 -4.62 44.49 0.41
CA HIS A 141 -3.71 43.61 1.16
C HIS A 141 -4.25 42.17 1.26
N ILE A 142 -5.01 41.73 0.24
CA ILE A 142 -5.67 40.42 0.24
C ILE A 142 -4.60 39.33 0.12
N HIS A 143 -4.62 38.37 1.04
CA HIS A 143 -3.65 37.26 1.08
C HIS A 143 -4.30 35.88 0.88
N ALA A 144 -5.59 35.76 1.16
CA ALA A 144 -6.35 34.51 1.06
C ALA A 144 -7.65 34.73 0.30
N ILE A 145 -8.01 33.76 -0.53
CA ILE A 145 -9.25 33.70 -1.31
C ILE A 145 -9.88 32.33 -1.04
N HIS A 146 -11.19 32.30 -0.86
CA HIS A 146 -11.94 31.09 -0.64
C HIS A 146 -12.83 30.74 -1.83
N SER A 147 -13.25 29.47 -1.91
CA SER A 147 -14.07 28.98 -3.02
C SER A 147 -15.45 29.64 -3.09
N HIS A 148 -15.97 30.16 -1.97
CA HIS A 148 -17.26 30.86 -1.91
C HIS A 148 -17.18 32.30 -2.39
N ASP A 149 -15.99 32.90 -2.42
CA ASP A 149 -15.77 34.28 -2.90
C ASP A 149 -15.88 34.37 -4.44
N ILE A 150 -15.90 33.23 -5.13
CA ILE A 150 -15.87 33.16 -6.59
C ILE A 150 -17.15 32.45 -7.08
N PRO A 151 -18.24 33.20 -7.27
CA PRO A 151 -19.46 32.66 -7.84
C PRO A 151 -19.27 32.31 -9.32
N ASP A 152 -20.03 31.35 -9.83
CA ASP A 152 -19.96 30.95 -11.25
C ASP A 152 -20.52 32.04 -12.19
N THR A 153 -21.31 33.00 -11.69
CA THR A 153 -21.81 34.14 -12.47
C THR A 153 -20.74 35.20 -12.78
N LEU A 154 -19.62 35.18 -12.07
CA LEU A 154 -18.56 36.16 -12.21
C LEU A 154 -17.88 36.00 -13.58
N THR A 155 -17.76 37.10 -14.34
CA THR A 155 -17.12 37.12 -15.67
C THR A 155 -15.81 37.90 -15.68
N TYR A 156 -15.62 38.80 -14.72
CA TYR A 156 -14.41 39.60 -14.57
C TYR A 156 -14.02 39.69 -13.10
N ILE A 157 -12.75 39.43 -12.80
CA ILE A 157 -12.19 39.58 -11.46
C ILE A 157 -10.81 40.24 -11.56
N ASP A 158 -10.63 41.34 -10.84
CA ASP A 158 -9.37 42.06 -10.73
C ASP A 158 -8.81 41.99 -9.32
N LEU A 159 -7.73 41.24 -9.15
CA LEU A 159 -7.03 41.04 -7.88
C LEU A 159 -5.59 41.55 -7.95
N ARG A 160 -5.28 42.43 -8.91
CA ARG A 160 -3.92 42.96 -9.10
C ARG A 160 -3.41 43.70 -7.87
N ASN A 161 -2.09 43.69 -7.67
CA ASN A 161 -1.41 44.41 -6.58
C ASN A 161 -2.02 44.09 -5.21
N ASN A 162 -2.01 42.81 -4.85
CA ASN A 162 -2.41 42.29 -3.54
C ASN A 162 -1.25 41.46 -2.94
N ASN A 163 -1.49 40.77 -1.82
CA ASN A 163 -0.51 39.91 -1.16
C ASN A 163 -0.82 38.42 -1.35
N ILE A 164 -1.36 38.04 -2.51
CA ILE A 164 -1.78 36.66 -2.79
C ILE A 164 -0.53 35.84 -3.13
N SER A 165 -0.09 35.02 -2.18
CA SER A 165 1.06 34.14 -2.39
C SER A 165 0.68 32.71 -2.79
N ARG A 166 -0.43 32.18 -2.26
CA ARG A 166 -0.88 30.80 -2.49
C ARG A 166 -2.36 30.76 -2.83
N VAL A 167 -2.73 29.92 -3.80
CA VAL A 167 -4.13 29.67 -4.17
C VAL A 167 -4.37 28.18 -4.23
N GLY A 168 -5.30 27.71 -3.40
CA GLY A 168 -5.64 26.29 -3.30
C GLY A 168 -6.28 25.74 -4.58
N ALA A 169 -6.27 24.40 -4.72
CA ALA A 169 -6.84 23.72 -5.89
C ALA A 169 -8.35 23.95 -6.05
N ALA A 170 -9.11 24.04 -4.94
CA ALA A 170 -10.55 24.30 -5.00
C ALA A 170 -10.87 25.70 -5.56
N VAL A 171 -10.14 26.71 -5.09
CA VAL A 171 -10.25 28.10 -5.55
C VAL A 171 -9.80 28.22 -7.01
N THR A 172 -8.70 27.57 -7.38
CA THR A 172 -8.20 27.54 -8.76
C THR A 172 -9.25 26.96 -9.71
N ARG A 173 -9.89 25.83 -9.35
CA ARG A 173 -10.97 25.25 -10.16
C ARG A 173 -12.15 26.21 -10.32
N ARG A 174 -12.50 26.94 -9.26
CA ARG A 174 -13.55 27.97 -9.32
C ARG A 174 -13.14 29.16 -10.18
N LEU A 175 -11.91 29.67 -10.07
CA LEU A 175 -11.41 30.79 -10.88
C LEU A 175 -11.56 30.50 -12.38
N PHE A 176 -11.23 29.28 -12.81
CA PHE A 176 -11.24 28.89 -14.22
C PHE A 176 -12.44 28.01 -14.62
N SER A 177 -13.53 28.00 -13.83
CA SER A 177 -14.73 27.19 -14.13
C SER A 177 -15.50 27.69 -15.36
N VAL A 178 -15.48 29.00 -15.61
CA VAL A 178 -16.23 29.65 -16.69
C VAL A 178 -15.31 29.97 -17.85
N ARG A 179 -15.69 29.53 -19.05
CA ARG A 179 -14.97 29.84 -20.28
C ARG A 179 -15.05 31.34 -20.57
N GLY A 180 -13.90 31.97 -20.78
CA GLY A 180 -13.81 33.38 -21.15
C GLY A 180 -13.88 34.35 -19.97
N ARG A 181 -13.94 33.86 -18.71
CA ARG A 181 -13.77 34.72 -17.54
C ARG A 181 -12.40 35.38 -17.57
N ARG A 182 -12.36 36.70 -17.37
CA ARG A 182 -11.11 37.47 -17.29
C ARG A 182 -10.65 37.56 -15.83
N VAL A 183 -9.48 37.02 -15.52
CA VAL A 183 -8.90 36.98 -14.18
C VAL A 183 -7.59 37.77 -14.19
N ARG A 184 -7.47 38.82 -13.39
CA ARG A 184 -6.24 39.62 -13.29
C ARG A 184 -5.55 39.40 -11.95
N LEU A 185 -4.30 38.97 -11.98
CA LEU A 185 -3.51 38.58 -10.81
C LEU A 185 -2.11 39.21 -10.76
N ALA A 186 -1.72 40.03 -11.75
CA ALA A 186 -0.40 40.65 -11.79
C ALA A 186 -0.11 41.54 -10.56
N GLY A 187 1.17 41.64 -10.20
CA GLY A 187 1.61 42.40 -9.02
C GLY A 187 1.33 41.73 -7.67
N ASN A 188 1.06 40.41 -7.67
CA ASN A 188 0.99 39.61 -6.45
C ASN A 188 2.29 38.80 -6.27
N PRO A 189 2.76 38.57 -5.02
CA PRO A 189 3.94 37.75 -4.74
C PRO A 189 3.62 36.26 -4.86
N LEU A 190 3.31 35.80 -6.08
CA LEU A 190 2.90 34.43 -6.36
C LEU A 190 4.05 33.45 -6.07
N ARG A 191 3.85 32.54 -5.12
CA ARG A 191 4.88 31.57 -4.75
C ARG A 191 5.02 30.51 -5.83
N CYS A 192 6.11 30.53 -6.59
CA CYS A 192 6.35 29.57 -7.66
C CYS A 192 7.08 28.34 -7.11
N HIS A 193 6.32 27.48 -6.43
CA HIS A 193 6.78 26.21 -5.84
C HIS A 193 5.70 25.13 -5.99
N CYS A 194 6.02 23.89 -5.60
CA CYS A 194 5.11 22.74 -5.68
C CYS A 194 3.75 22.93 -5.02
N ASP A 195 3.71 23.63 -3.90
CA ASP A 195 2.49 23.87 -3.15
C ASP A 195 1.41 24.59 -4.00
N ASN A 196 1.85 25.38 -4.99
CA ASN A 196 0.98 26.17 -5.88
C ASN A 196 0.83 25.58 -7.28
N ARG A 197 1.32 24.35 -7.51
CA ARG A 197 1.26 23.67 -8.80
C ARG A 197 -0.13 23.71 -9.47
N PRO A 198 -1.27 23.54 -8.77
CA PRO A 198 -2.59 23.63 -9.39
C PRO A 198 -2.85 24.99 -10.04
N LEU A 199 -2.50 26.08 -9.35
CA LEU A 199 -2.66 27.44 -9.86
C LEU A 199 -1.74 27.68 -11.06
N LEU A 200 -0.45 27.38 -10.91
CA LEU A 200 0.56 27.63 -11.95
C LEU A 200 0.20 26.91 -13.26
N ARG A 201 -0.27 25.66 -13.17
CA ARG A 201 -0.80 24.94 -14.33
C ARG A 201 -2.03 25.59 -14.94
N ALA A 202 -2.99 26.00 -14.11
CA ALA A 202 -4.21 26.64 -14.60
C ALA A 202 -3.92 27.96 -15.33
N LEU A 203 -2.95 28.75 -14.84
CA LEU A 203 -2.46 29.97 -15.48
C LEU A 203 -1.80 29.69 -16.84
N LEU A 204 -1.02 28.61 -16.94
CA LEU A 204 -0.41 28.17 -18.19
C LEU A 204 -1.40 27.59 -19.20
N THR A 205 -2.44 26.91 -18.75
CA THR A 205 -3.48 26.34 -19.62
C THR A 205 -4.44 27.41 -20.13
N HIS A 206 -4.80 28.38 -19.27
CA HIS A 206 -5.77 29.42 -19.57
C HIS A 206 -5.11 30.79 -19.83
N ARG A 207 -4.01 30.83 -20.60
CA ARG A 207 -3.22 32.06 -20.83
C ARG A 207 -4.04 33.24 -21.37
N HIS A 208 -5.07 32.96 -22.17
CA HIS A 208 -5.94 33.99 -22.75
C HIS A 208 -6.94 34.61 -21.75
N GLN A 209 -7.18 33.94 -20.63
CA GLN A 209 -8.10 34.42 -19.58
C GLN A 209 -7.39 35.30 -18.54
N VAL A 210 -6.05 35.32 -18.54
CA VAL A 210 -5.24 35.98 -17.52
C VAL A 210 -4.28 37.01 -18.09
N ASP A 211 -3.77 37.88 -17.23
CA ASP A 211 -2.69 38.84 -17.50
C ASP A 211 -1.31 38.15 -17.57
N TYR A 212 -1.22 37.06 -18.35
CA TYR A 212 -0.06 36.15 -18.39
C TYR A 212 1.29 36.84 -18.61
N ALA A 213 1.32 37.89 -19.45
CA ALA A 213 2.53 38.62 -19.77
C ALA A 213 3.15 39.36 -18.58
N ASP A 214 2.34 39.73 -17.58
CA ASP A 214 2.75 40.53 -16.43
C ASP A 214 2.84 39.69 -15.14
N LEU A 215 2.57 38.39 -15.21
CA LEU A 215 2.64 37.50 -14.05
C LEU A 215 4.09 37.17 -13.71
N LYS A 216 4.46 37.47 -12.46
CA LYS A 216 5.75 37.18 -11.87
C LYS A 216 5.61 36.35 -10.61
N CYS A 217 6.66 35.63 -10.28
CA CYS A 217 6.81 34.95 -9.01
C CYS A 217 7.28 35.91 -7.91
N ASP A 218 7.23 35.46 -6.66
CA ASP A 218 7.85 36.13 -5.50
C ASP A 218 9.35 36.42 -5.71
N ASP A 219 10.06 35.57 -6.45
CA ASP A 219 11.45 35.78 -6.86
C ASP A 219 11.63 36.76 -8.05
N GLU A 220 10.62 37.55 -8.42
CA GLU A 220 10.59 38.47 -9.58
C GLU A 220 10.75 37.80 -10.96
N LYS A 221 10.87 36.47 -11.02
CA LYS A 221 10.94 35.72 -12.28
C LYS A 221 9.60 35.73 -12.99
N LEU A 222 9.63 35.97 -14.30
CA LEU A 222 8.43 35.96 -15.12
C LEU A 222 7.89 34.52 -15.24
N LEU A 223 6.58 34.34 -15.09
CA LEU A 223 5.96 33.02 -15.11
C LEU A 223 6.22 32.26 -16.42
N SER A 224 6.38 32.99 -17.54
CA SER A 224 6.69 32.41 -18.85
C SER A 224 8.07 31.76 -18.97
N THR A 225 8.99 32.08 -18.06
CA THR A 225 10.35 31.51 -18.04
C THR A 225 10.45 30.21 -17.27
N ILE A 226 9.35 29.79 -16.63
CA ILE A 226 9.34 28.69 -15.66
C ILE A 226 8.66 27.47 -16.27
N ILE A 227 9.27 26.30 -16.10
CA ILE A 227 8.72 25.00 -16.49
C ILE A 227 8.08 24.36 -15.26
N VAL A 228 6.75 24.35 -15.18
CA VAL A 228 6.00 23.93 -13.98
C VAL A 228 6.24 22.45 -13.61
N GLU A 229 6.56 21.61 -14.59
CA GLU A 229 6.91 20.21 -14.41
C GLU A 229 8.23 20.05 -13.61
N ASP A 230 9.19 20.97 -13.77
CA ASP A 230 10.50 20.89 -13.11
C ASP A 230 10.48 21.37 -11.65
N LEU A 231 9.49 22.18 -11.25
CA LEU A 231 9.40 22.69 -9.88
C LEU A 231 9.18 21.59 -8.84
N CYS A 232 8.60 20.46 -9.25
CA CYS A 232 8.34 19.30 -8.38
C CYS A 232 9.16 18.08 -8.72
N ALA A 233 10.14 18.22 -9.61
CA ALA A 233 11.20 17.25 -9.65
C ALA A 233 11.93 17.32 -8.30
N LEU A 234 12.02 16.19 -7.58
CA LEU A 234 12.99 16.07 -6.51
C LEU A 234 14.35 16.41 -7.11
N SER A 235 15.17 17.17 -6.37
CA SER A 235 16.53 17.44 -6.85
C SER A 235 17.22 16.10 -7.15
N PRO A 236 18.10 16.06 -8.17
CA PRO A 236 18.77 14.82 -8.53
C PRO A 236 19.52 14.20 -7.35
N THR A 237 19.99 15.02 -6.40
CA THR A 237 20.60 14.59 -5.13
C THR A 237 19.60 13.94 -4.19
N GLU A 238 18.43 14.54 -3.96
CA GLU A 238 17.38 13.95 -3.09
C GLU A 238 16.87 12.63 -3.68
N THR A 239 16.66 12.58 -4.99
CA THR A 239 16.21 11.37 -5.68
C THR A 239 17.22 10.22 -5.53
N LEU A 240 18.52 10.53 -5.62
CA LEU A 240 19.59 9.55 -5.41
C LEU A 240 19.62 9.05 -3.95
N VAL A 241 19.46 9.95 -2.98
CA VAL A 241 19.44 9.61 -1.55
C VAL A 241 18.26 8.71 -1.22
N TYR A 242 17.05 9.02 -1.70
CA TYR A 242 15.87 8.18 -1.48
C TYR A 242 15.95 6.83 -2.19
N ALA A 243 16.66 6.73 -3.33
CA ALA A 243 16.84 5.46 -4.04
C ALA A 243 17.91 4.56 -3.38
N LEU A 244 18.99 5.14 -2.85
CA LEU A 244 20.12 4.38 -2.28
C LEU A 244 19.97 4.08 -0.77
N SER A 245 19.27 4.93 -0.03
CA SER A 245 18.98 4.70 1.41
C SER A 245 18.37 3.32 1.72
N PRO A 246 17.30 2.87 1.03
CA PRO A 246 16.69 1.59 1.34
C PRO A 246 17.58 0.40 0.97
N THR A 247 18.41 0.51 -0.07
CA THR A 247 19.29 -0.59 -0.49
C THR A 247 20.44 -0.79 0.50
N VAL A 248 21.05 0.31 0.97
CA VAL A 248 22.09 0.26 2.02
C VAL A 248 21.52 -0.27 3.34
N THR A 249 20.32 0.18 3.72
CA THR A 249 19.66 -0.27 4.95
C THR A 249 19.31 -1.76 4.88
N ALA A 250 18.76 -2.23 3.76
CA ALA A 250 18.45 -3.64 3.55
C ALA A 250 19.71 -4.52 3.57
N PHE A 251 20.80 -4.07 2.94
CA PHE A 251 22.07 -4.78 2.96
C PHE A 251 22.62 -4.94 4.38
N LEU A 252 22.61 -3.88 5.18
CA LEU A 252 23.06 -3.93 6.58
C LEU A 252 22.20 -4.89 7.42
N LEU A 253 20.88 -4.89 7.23
CA LEU A 253 19.99 -5.82 7.92
C LEU A 253 20.27 -7.28 7.54
N VAL A 254 20.54 -7.57 6.28
CA VAL A 254 20.90 -8.93 5.82
C VAL A 254 22.23 -9.37 6.44
N VAL A 255 23.25 -8.51 6.46
CA VAL A 255 24.55 -8.83 7.08
C VAL A 255 24.38 -9.10 8.58
N LEU A 256 23.62 -8.28 9.29
CA LEU A 256 23.33 -8.47 10.72
C LEU A 256 22.55 -9.76 10.96
N ALA A 257 21.58 -10.09 10.11
CA ALA A 257 20.82 -11.34 10.20
C ALA A 257 21.72 -12.56 9.97
N ILE A 258 22.60 -12.54 8.97
CA ILE A 258 23.56 -13.63 8.71
C ILE A 258 24.53 -13.77 9.89
N TRP A 259 25.05 -12.67 10.41
CA TRP A 259 25.94 -12.68 11.57
C TRP A 259 25.24 -13.26 12.81
N PHE A 260 24.01 -12.83 13.08
CA PHE A 260 23.18 -13.35 14.16
C PHE A 260 22.90 -14.85 13.99
N MET A 261 22.53 -15.28 12.77
CA MET A 261 22.31 -16.71 12.46
C MET A 261 23.59 -17.54 12.61
N TYR A 262 24.75 -16.99 12.29
CA TYR A 262 26.03 -17.67 12.46
C TYR A 262 26.39 -17.82 13.95
N TYR A 263 26.24 -16.75 14.73
CA TYR A 263 26.56 -16.75 16.15
C TYR A 263 25.63 -17.68 16.96
N TYR A 264 24.32 -17.64 16.69
CA TYR A 264 23.31 -18.43 17.40
C TYR A 264 22.87 -19.69 16.66
N ARG A 265 23.73 -20.26 15.79
CA ARG A 265 23.37 -21.33 14.85
C ARG A 265 22.66 -22.54 15.49
N MET A 266 23.01 -22.92 16.72
CA MET A 266 22.42 -24.08 17.39
C MET A 266 21.03 -23.76 17.98
N GLU A 267 20.92 -22.66 18.71
CA GLU A 267 19.66 -22.14 19.26
C GLU A 267 18.63 -21.89 18.15
N VAL A 268 19.05 -21.27 17.04
CA VAL A 268 18.20 -21.00 15.88
C VAL A 268 17.73 -22.29 15.21
N ARG A 269 18.59 -23.32 15.08
CA ARG A 269 18.21 -24.63 14.54
C ARG A 269 17.17 -25.32 15.42
N VAL A 270 17.36 -25.31 16.74
CA VAL A 270 16.40 -25.89 17.70
C VAL A 270 15.07 -25.12 17.68
N TYR A 271 15.13 -23.78 17.64
CA TYR A 271 13.96 -22.92 17.55
C TYR A 271 13.16 -23.15 16.26
N LEU A 272 13.82 -23.19 15.09
CA LEU A 272 13.20 -23.47 13.79
C LEU A 272 12.53 -24.86 13.78
N TYR A 273 13.22 -25.87 14.30
CA TYR A 273 12.71 -27.23 14.42
C TYR A 273 11.47 -27.29 15.32
N SER A 274 11.50 -26.64 16.49
CA SER A 274 10.38 -26.62 17.45
C SER A 274 9.10 -25.99 16.89
N ARG A 275 9.22 -25.11 15.89
CA ARG A 275 8.08 -24.42 15.25
C ARG A 275 7.72 -24.97 13.86
N GLY A 276 8.35 -26.07 13.42
CA GLY A 276 8.08 -26.71 12.13
C GLY A 276 8.48 -25.87 10.91
N LEU A 277 9.33 -24.86 11.08
CA LEU A 277 9.83 -24.00 10.00
C LEU A 277 11.15 -24.57 9.45
N CYS A 278 11.28 -24.70 8.13
CA CYS A 278 12.48 -25.23 7.44
C CYS A 278 12.87 -26.68 7.83
N GLN A 279 11.91 -27.61 7.93
CA GLN A 279 12.17 -29.05 8.15
C GLN A 279 13.09 -29.69 7.09
N CYS A 280 13.19 -29.12 5.89
CA CYS A 280 14.13 -29.58 4.86
C CYS A 280 15.60 -29.20 5.14
N CYS A 281 15.85 -28.22 6.00
CA CYS A 281 17.18 -27.69 6.29
C CYS A 281 17.79 -28.21 7.60
N VAL A 282 17.02 -28.91 8.43
CA VAL A 282 17.48 -29.49 9.70
C VAL A 282 16.91 -30.90 9.81
N ARG A 283 17.70 -31.91 9.40
CA ARG A 283 17.34 -33.34 9.51
C ARG A 283 17.95 -33.94 10.77
N GLU A 284 17.29 -34.94 11.34
CA GLU A 284 17.74 -35.67 12.54
C GLU A 284 19.18 -36.20 12.43
N GLU A 285 19.63 -36.49 11.21
CA GLU A 285 20.99 -36.91 10.86
C GLU A 285 22.07 -35.84 11.14
N ASP A 286 21.74 -34.55 11.06
CA ASP A 286 22.67 -33.44 11.34
C ASP A 286 22.87 -33.19 12.85
N LEU A 287 21.99 -33.73 13.70
CA LEU A 287 22.12 -33.69 15.17
C LEU A 287 22.97 -34.84 15.70
N ASP A 288 23.08 -35.93 14.92
CA ASP A 288 23.78 -37.16 15.29
C ASP A 288 25.07 -37.35 14.45
N SER A 289 25.56 -36.28 13.79
CA SER A 289 26.77 -36.27 12.97
C SER A 289 28.04 -36.55 13.77
N ASP A 290 28.03 -36.17 15.05
CA ASP A 290 29.20 -36.22 15.93
C ASP A 290 29.34 -37.58 16.64
N ARG A 291 28.42 -38.52 16.38
CA ARG A 291 28.41 -39.86 17.00
C ARG A 291 29.24 -40.85 16.20
N GLU A 292 30.04 -41.62 16.93
CA GLU A 292 31.00 -42.54 16.33
C GLU A 292 30.35 -43.83 15.78
N PHE A 293 29.27 -44.30 16.40
CA PHE A 293 28.64 -45.58 16.10
C PHE A 293 27.20 -45.41 15.59
N ASP A 294 26.79 -46.24 14.65
CA ASP A 294 25.42 -46.26 14.13
C ASP A 294 24.45 -46.92 15.13
N ALA A 295 24.91 -47.95 15.86
CA ALA A 295 24.15 -48.52 16.96
C ALA A 295 25.02 -49.14 18.05
N PHE A 296 24.59 -49.02 19.30
CA PHE A 296 25.11 -49.79 20.43
C PHE A 296 24.25 -51.05 20.62
N VAL A 297 24.87 -52.22 20.77
CA VAL A 297 24.16 -53.49 20.98
C VAL A 297 24.31 -53.91 22.46
N SER A 298 23.19 -53.88 23.17
CA SER A 298 23.03 -54.34 24.55
C SER A 298 22.52 -55.78 24.55
N TYR A 299 23.29 -56.68 25.15
CA TYR A 299 22.99 -58.11 25.24
C TYR A 299 23.65 -58.71 26.50
N THR A 300 23.28 -59.94 26.86
CA THR A 300 23.92 -60.68 27.94
C THR A 300 24.96 -61.64 27.39
N HIS A 301 26.03 -61.92 28.15
CA HIS A 301 27.07 -62.89 27.80
C HIS A 301 26.53 -64.27 27.38
N LEU A 302 25.38 -64.71 27.92
CA LEU A 302 24.75 -65.98 27.53
C LEU A 302 24.20 -65.97 26.10
N ASP A 303 23.89 -64.80 25.55
CA ASP A 303 23.35 -64.62 24.20
C ASP A 303 24.42 -64.14 23.22
N GLU A 304 25.69 -64.10 23.65
CA GLU A 304 26.83 -63.64 22.87
C GLU A 304 26.97 -64.40 21.55
N GLN A 305 26.73 -65.71 21.57
CA GLN A 305 26.78 -66.55 20.37
C GLN A 305 25.79 -66.06 19.30
N PHE A 306 24.55 -65.72 19.68
CA PHE A 306 23.57 -65.18 18.74
C PHE A 306 24.03 -63.86 18.14
N VAL A 307 24.57 -62.96 18.98
CA VAL A 307 25.01 -61.63 18.55
C VAL A 307 26.16 -61.75 17.54
N TYR A 308 27.20 -62.53 17.85
CA TYR A 308 28.37 -62.65 16.97
C TYR A 308 28.16 -63.53 15.75
N GLU A 309 27.34 -64.59 15.83
CA GLU A 309 27.14 -65.49 14.68
C GLU A 309 26.03 -65.01 13.75
N ARG A 310 25.03 -64.27 14.24
CA ARG A 310 23.84 -63.90 13.48
C ARG A 310 23.65 -62.39 13.31
N LEU A 311 23.79 -61.60 14.37
CA LEU A 311 23.43 -60.17 14.32
C LEU A 311 24.55 -59.31 13.72
N VAL A 312 25.78 -59.45 14.23
CA VAL A 312 26.95 -58.65 13.83
C VAL A 312 27.33 -58.88 12.37
N PRO A 313 27.43 -60.13 11.86
CA PRO A 313 27.81 -60.37 10.47
C PRO A 313 26.80 -59.73 9.50
N GLU A 314 25.51 -59.89 9.77
CA GLU A 314 24.45 -59.32 8.93
C GLU A 314 24.50 -57.78 8.89
N LEU A 315 24.74 -57.12 10.02
CA LEU A 315 24.74 -55.66 10.12
C LEU A 315 26.05 -55.00 9.65
N GLU A 316 27.22 -55.58 9.96
CA GLU A 316 28.51 -55.02 9.57
C GLU A 316 28.90 -55.38 8.12
N SER A 317 28.56 -56.59 7.64
CA SER A 317 28.94 -57.06 6.29
C SER A 317 27.86 -56.88 5.21
N GLY A 318 26.60 -56.68 5.59
CA GLY A 318 25.52 -56.46 4.63
C GLY A 318 25.52 -55.04 4.04
N SER A 319 24.61 -54.79 3.09
CA SER A 319 24.46 -53.48 2.42
C SER A 319 23.11 -52.82 2.79
N PRO A 320 23.10 -51.66 3.45
CA PRO A 320 24.26 -50.89 3.95
C PRO A 320 24.98 -51.52 5.13
N SER A 321 26.27 -51.22 5.28
CA SER A 321 27.07 -51.59 6.44
C SER A 321 26.89 -50.57 7.56
N PHE A 322 26.70 -51.06 8.79
CA PHE A 322 26.55 -50.25 10.00
C PHE A 322 27.76 -50.43 10.91
N LYS A 323 28.23 -49.35 11.54
CA LYS A 323 29.28 -49.43 12.57
C LYS A 323 28.66 -49.67 13.94
N LEU A 324 28.84 -50.86 14.51
CA LEU A 324 28.28 -51.24 15.80
C LEU A 324 29.26 -50.99 16.95
N CYS A 325 28.73 -50.60 18.12
CA CYS A 325 29.45 -50.62 19.40
C CYS A 325 29.06 -51.90 20.15
N ILE A 326 30.05 -52.74 20.44
CA ILE A 326 29.90 -54.03 21.13
C ILE A 326 30.78 -54.01 22.38
N HIS A 327 30.20 -54.25 23.56
CA HIS A 327 30.87 -54.10 24.85
C HIS A 327 32.13 -54.97 25.03
N THR A 328 32.25 -56.10 24.34
CA THR A 328 33.38 -57.04 24.44
C THR A 328 34.54 -56.64 23.53
N ARG A 329 34.28 -55.81 22.51
CA ARG A 329 35.27 -55.35 21.54
C ARG A 329 35.72 -53.91 21.81
N ASP A 330 34.77 -53.04 22.13
CA ASP A 330 34.96 -51.59 22.06
C ASP A 330 35.10 -50.93 23.44
N TRP A 331 34.89 -51.67 24.54
CA TRP A 331 35.09 -51.14 25.89
C TRP A 331 36.56 -51.18 26.31
N VAL A 332 36.98 -50.11 27.00
CA VAL A 332 38.34 -49.97 27.53
C VAL A 332 38.46 -50.77 28.82
N VAL A 333 39.48 -51.64 28.88
CA VAL A 333 39.77 -52.45 30.08
C VAL A 333 40.21 -51.54 31.23
N GLY A 334 39.63 -51.73 32.43
CA GLY A 334 39.99 -51.01 33.65
C GLY A 334 39.12 -49.80 34.00
N GLU A 335 38.19 -49.43 33.12
CA GLU A 335 37.21 -48.36 33.34
C GLU A 335 35.93 -48.87 34.05
N TRP A 336 35.15 -47.94 34.60
CA TRP A 336 33.90 -48.26 35.29
C TRP A 336 32.78 -48.64 34.31
N VAL A 337 32.24 -49.86 34.43
CA VAL A 337 31.18 -50.40 33.56
C VAL A 337 29.97 -49.46 33.42
N PRO A 338 29.39 -48.89 34.52
CA PRO A 338 28.33 -47.88 34.41
C PRO A 338 28.66 -46.69 33.51
N ALA A 339 29.89 -46.17 33.59
CA ALA A 339 30.30 -45.02 32.81
C ALA A 339 30.44 -45.38 31.32
N GLN A 340 30.90 -46.59 31.03
CA GLN A 340 30.99 -47.10 29.66
C GLN A 340 29.63 -47.34 29.03
N ILE A 341 28.64 -47.80 29.80
CA ILE A 341 27.25 -47.93 29.32
C ILE A 341 26.71 -46.57 28.88
N ILE A 342 26.87 -45.53 29.72
CA ILE A 342 26.42 -44.17 29.38
C ILE A 342 27.14 -43.66 28.13
N HIS A 343 28.46 -43.83 28.07
CA HIS A 343 29.27 -43.39 26.93
C HIS A 343 28.88 -44.12 25.62
N SER A 344 28.64 -45.43 25.67
CA SER A 344 28.21 -46.22 24.51
C SER A 344 26.83 -45.80 24.00
N VAL A 345 25.89 -45.50 24.90
CA VAL A 345 24.55 -44.97 24.55
C VAL A 345 24.66 -43.57 23.93
N ASP A 346 25.47 -42.68 24.52
CA ASP A 346 25.62 -41.30 24.05
C ASP A 346 26.33 -41.21 22.68
N ASN A 347 27.35 -42.05 22.46
CA ASN A 347 28.12 -42.08 21.21
C ASN A 347 27.50 -42.94 20.09
N SER A 348 26.31 -43.50 20.31
CA SER A 348 25.60 -44.33 19.34
C SER A 348 24.30 -43.67 18.87
N ARG A 349 23.99 -43.74 17.57
CA ARG A 349 22.76 -43.12 17.02
C ARG A 349 21.48 -43.84 17.42
N ARG A 350 21.57 -45.16 17.64
CA ARG A 350 20.50 -46.04 18.12
C ARG A 350 21.05 -47.01 19.17
N THR A 351 20.18 -47.58 19.99
CA THR A 351 20.52 -48.64 20.95
C THR A 351 19.66 -49.86 20.66
N ILE A 352 20.29 -50.94 20.22
CA ILE A 352 19.65 -52.24 20.02
C ILE A 352 19.72 -53.01 21.33
N ILE A 353 18.59 -53.54 21.78
CA ILE A 353 18.49 -54.35 22.99
C ILE A 353 18.04 -55.75 22.60
N VAL A 354 18.92 -56.73 22.79
CA VAL A 354 18.63 -58.15 22.55
C VAL A 354 18.01 -58.72 23.82
N MET A 355 16.68 -58.78 23.82
CA MET A 355 15.87 -59.17 24.96
C MET A 355 15.56 -60.66 24.96
N SER A 356 16.08 -61.35 25.96
CA SER A 356 15.84 -62.76 26.30
C SER A 356 15.51 -62.89 27.80
N ARG A 357 15.15 -64.08 28.28
CA ARG A 357 15.00 -64.34 29.73
C ARG A 357 16.32 -64.15 30.49
N ASN A 358 17.43 -64.49 29.83
CA ASN A 358 18.78 -64.28 30.36
C ASN A 358 19.09 -62.78 30.48
N PHE A 359 18.63 -61.96 29.53
CA PHE A 359 18.80 -60.51 29.57
C PHE A 359 18.06 -59.88 30.75
N LEU A 360 16.79 -60.28 30.98
CA LEU A 360 15.99 -59.79 32.11
C LEU A 360 16.60 -60.17 33.47
N SER A 361 17.34 -61.28 33.52
CA SER A 361 18.06 -61.75 34.70
C SER A 361 19.40 -61.05 34.95
N SER A 362 19.88 -60.26 33.98
CA SER A 362 21.15 -59.54 34.06
C SER A 362 20.98 -58.14 34.64
N VAL A 363 21.68 -57.86 35.74
CA VAL A 363 21.73 -56.51 36.35
C VAL A 363 22.27 -55.48 35.36
N TRP A 364 23.27 -55.86 34.57
CA TRP A 364 23.88 -54.98 33.57
C TRP A 364 22.94 -54.72 32.39
N GLY A 365 22.24 -55.76 31.89
CA GLY A 365 21.27 -55.59 30.81
C GLY A 365 20.12 -54.66 31.19
N LEU A 366 19.60 -54.79 32.42
CA LEU A 366 18.56 -53.88 32.93
C LEU A 366 19.06 -52.44 33.08
N MET A 367 20.32 -52.25 33.50
CA MET A 367 20.94 -50.93 33.61
C MET A 367 21.16 -50.28 32.24
N GLU A 368 21.61 -51.05 31.24
CA GLU A 368 21.74 -50.60 29.85
C GLU A 368 20.39 -50.15 29.28
N PHE A 369 19.33 -50.95 29.47
CA PHE A 369 17.98 -50.59 29.06
C PHE A 369 17.51 -49.28 29.70
N ARG A 370 17.62 -49.15 31.02
CA ARG A 370 17.17 -47.95 31.74
C ARG A 370 17.94 -46.70 31.33
N THR A 371 19.25 -46.83 31.14
CA THR A 371 20.11 -45.71 30.69
C THR A 371 19.68 -45.25 29.30
N ALA A 372 19.50 -46.18 28.36
CA ALA A 372 19.02 -45.87 27.02
C ALA A 372 17.62 -45.23 27.04
N HIS A 373 16.72 -45.74 27.89
CA HIS A 373 15.35 -45.22 28.04
C HIS A 373 15.35 -43.78 28.57
N MET A 374 16.12 -43.49 29.62
CA MET A 374 16.26 -42.13 30.16
C MET A 374 16.86 -41.16 29.14
N THR A 375 17.89 -41.56 28.40
CA THR A 375 18.51 -40.73 27.35
C THR A 375 17.51 -40.43 26.23
N ALA A 376 16.79 -41.45 25.75
CA ALA A 376 15.73 -41.30 24.73
C ALA A 376 14.63 -40.33 25.17
N MET A 377 14.19 -40.40 26.44
CA MET A 377 13.20 -39.49 27.01
C MET A 377 13.73 -38.06 27.18
N ARG A 378 14.97 -37.90 27.65
CA ARG A 378 15.61 -36.58 27.83
C ARG A 378 15.75 -35.82 26.51
N GLU A 379 16.03 -36.53 25.42
CA GLU A 379 16.17 -35.94 24.09
C GLU A 379 14.86 -35.90 23.29
N GLY A 380 13.78 -36.48 23.84
CA GLY A 380 12.47 -36.56 23.19
C GLY A 380 12.46 -37.38 21.90
N ARG A 381 13.36 -38.37 21.76
CA ARG A 381 13.53 -39.16 20.52
C ARG A 381 13.54 -40.66 20.79
N ALA A 382 12.77 -41.40 19.99
CA ALA A 382 12.73 -42.86 20.03
C ALA A 382 14.00 -43.45 19.39
N ARG A 383 14.96 -43.90 20.21
CA ARG A 383 16.26 -44.42 19.76
C ARG A 383 16.53 -45.88 20.07
N ILE A 384 15.61 -46.54 20.77
CA ILE A 384 15.79 -47.90 21.27
C ILE A 384 15.04 -48.86 20.36
N ILE A 385 15.75 -49.89 19.90
CA ILE A 385 15.22 -50.97 19.07
C ILE A 385 15.28 -52.25 19.90
N VAL A 386 14.12 -52.83 20.22
CA VAL A 386 14.07 -54.07 21.01
C VAL A 386 13.96 -55.27 20.07
N ILE A 387 14.88 -56.22 20.19
CA ILE A 387 14.84 -57.53 19.53
C ILE A 387 14.39 -58.55 20.58
N LEU A 388 13.27 -59.20 20.34
CA LEU A 388 12.73 -60.24 21.21
C LEU A 388 13.24 -61.61 20.70
N LEU A 389 14.19 -62.21 21.41
CA LEU A 389 14.81 -63.48 21.00
C LEU A 389 13.89 -64.68 21.24
N GLU A 390 13.06 -64.60 22.29
CA GLU A 390 12.14 -65.64 22.72
C GLU A 390 10.91 -65.05 23.41
N GLU A 391 9.85 -65.85 23.58
CA GLU A 391 8.68 -65.40 24.35
C GLU A 391 9.01 -65.37 25.86
N LEU A 392 8.95 -64.17 26.42
CA LEU A 392 9.35 -63.88 27.80
C LEU A 392 8.33 -64.37 28.84
N GLY A 393 7.07 -64.58 28.45
CA GLY A 393 5.99 -64.98 29.37
C GLY A 393 5.84 -64.02 30.56
N GLU A 394 5.34 -64.53 31.69
CA GLU A 394 5.32 -63.80 32.96
C GLU A 394 6.68 -63.93 33.68
N HIS A 395 7.70 -63.27 33.16
CA HIS A 395 9.02 -63.25 33.82
C HIS A 395 8.97 -62.36 35.09
N PRO A 396 9.51 -62.81 36.24
CA PRO A 396 9.43 -62.06 37.50
C PRO A 396 10.16 -60.71 37.49
N GLN A 397 11.16 -60.54 36.62
CA GLN A 397 11.91 -59.28 36.44
C GLN A 397 11.40 -58.41 35.29
N LEU A 398 10.27 -58.80 34.68
CA LEU A 398 9.59 -57.95 33.70
C LEU A 398 8.73 -56.92 34.45
N ASP A 399 9.40 -55.89 34.97
CA ASP A 399 8.80 -54.81 35.74
C ASP A 399 7.78 -54.00 34.92
N GLU A 400 6.88 -53.26 35.58
CA GLU A 400 5.84 -52.46 34.92
C GLU A 400 6.41 -51.46 33.89
N GLU A 401 7.59 -50.90 34.14
CA GLU A 401 8.28 -49.99 33.22
C GLU A 401 8.62 -50.67 31.89
N LEU A 402 9.17 -51.88 31.92
CA LEU A 402 9.49 -52.68 30.74
C LEU A 402 8.22 -53.13 30.01
N LYS A 403 7.19 -53.55 30.75
CA LYS A 403 5.89 -53.91 30.16
C LYS A 403 5.25 -52.72 29.46
N ALA A 404 5.26 -51.54 30.08
CA ALA A 404 4.78 -50.31 29.49
C ALA A 404 5.58 -49.96 28.24
N TYR A 405 6.90 -50.11 28.27
CA TYR A 405 7.75 -49.86 27.10
C TYR A 405 7.42 -50.80 25.94
N LEU A 406 7.30 -52.10 26.19
CA LEU A 406 7.01 -53.12 25.17
C LEU A 406 5.58 -53.02 24.61
N THR A 407 4.63 -52.53 25.39
CA THR A 407 3.23 -52.34 24.95
C THR A 407 3.05 -51.05 24.16
N THR A 408 3.87 -50.02 24.43
CA THR A 408 3.79 -48.71 23.77
C THR A 408 4.70 -48.58 22.55
N ASN A 409 5.78 -49.35 22.46
CA ASN A 409 6.76 -49.27 21.37
C ASN A 409 6.84 -50.56 20.55
N THR A 410 7.24 -50.42 19.28
CA THR A 410 7.42 -51.55 18.36
C THR A 410 8.69 -52.34 18.69
N TYR A 411 8.60 -53.67 18.74
CA TYR A 411 9.73 -54.59 18.88
C TYR A 411 9.83 -55.54 17.67
N LEU A 412 11.01 -56.13 17.47
CA LEU A 412 11.28 -57.09 16.40
C LEU A 412 11.40 -58.49 16.97
N LYS A 413 10.49 -59.40 16.58
CA LYS A 413 10.54 -60.79 17.04
C LYS A 413 11.51 -61.61 16.19
N TRP A 414 12.44 -62.31 16.85
CA TRP A 414 13.31 -63.27 16.19
C TRP A 414 12.49 -64.44 15.61
N GLY A 415 12.80 -64.83 14.37
CA GLY A 415 12.03 -65.82 13.62
C GLY A 415 11.02 -65.26 12.62
N ASP A 416 10.84 -63.94 12.54
CA ASP A 416 10.10 -63.29 11.46
C ASP A 416 10.86 -63.48 10.11
N PRO A 417 10.19 -63.92 9.03
CA PRO A 417 10.82 -64.09 7.71
C PRO A 417 11.51 -62.83 7.18
N ARG A 418 11.07 -61.62 7.57
CA ARG A 418 11.67 -60.33 7.18
C ARG A 418 12.36 -59.61 8.33
N PHE A 419 12.83 -60.36 9.33
CA PHE A 419 13.47 -59.81 10.53
C PHE A 419 14.59 -58.81 10.20
N PHE A 420 15.56 -59.21 9.36
CA PHE A 420 16.71 -58.37 9.04
C PHE A 420 16.33 -57.14 8.19
N ASP A 421 15.34 -57.25 7.30
CA ASP A 421 14.85 -56.10 6.52
C ASP A 421 14.24 -55.04 7.45
N LYS A 422 13.40 -55.47 8.41
CA LYS A 422 12.80 -54.59 9.41
C LYS A 422 13.84 -53.98 10.35
N LEU A 423 14.84 -54.77 10.76
CA LEU A 423 15.94 -54.30 11.60
C LEU A 423 16.78 -53.23 10.89
N ARG A 424 17.14 -53.47 9.62
CA ARG A 424 17.84 -52.49 8.79
C ARG A 424 17.01 -51.23 8.59
N TYR A 425 15.70 -51.35 8.39
CA TYR A 425 14.80 -50.21 8.29
C TYR A 425 14.77 -49.35 9.57
N ALA A 426 14.85 -49.97 10.75
CA ALA A 426 14.87 -49.26 12.02
C ALA A 426 16.20 -48.55 12.34
N LEU A 427 17.29 -48.94 11.66
CA LEU A 427 18.63 -48.36 11.83
C LEU A 427 18.81 -47.03 11.07
N PRO A 428 19.81 -46.20 11.43
CA PRO A 428 20.03 -44.90 10.78
C PRO A 428 20.51 -45.09 9.33
N HIS A 429 19.77 -44.57 8.35
CA HIS A 429 20.13 -44.69 6.94
C HIS A 429 21.04 -43.55 6.48
N ARG A 430 22.00 -43.83 5.59
CA ARG A 430 22.76 -42.78 4.90
C ARG A 430 21.91 -42.16 3.78
N ARG A 431 22.04 -40.84 3.62
CA ARG A 431 21.24 -39.91 2.79
C ARG A 431 20.89 -40.38 1.36
N GLY A 432 21.64 -41.30 0.74
CA GLY A 432 21.40 -41.78 -0.63
C GLY A 432 20.65 -43.11 -0.77
N GLU A 433 20.49 -43.88 0.31
CA GLU A 433 19.85 -45.22 0.27
C GLU A 433 18.35 -45.18 0.59
N ARG A 434 17.93 -44.20 1.40
CA ARG A 434 16.52 -43.99 1.76
C ARG A 434 15.67 -43.61 0.55
N ASP A 435 16.16 -42.69 -0.29
CA ASP A 435 15.46 -42.24 -1.51
C ASP A 435 15.39 -43.35 -2.59
N ARG A 436 16.43 -44.20 -2.70
CA ARG A 436 16.45 -45.31 -3.66
C ARG A 436 15.56 -46.49 -3.26
N ARG A 437 15.45 -46.80 -1.97
CA ARG A 437 14.59 -47.89 -1.47
C ARG A 437 13.13 -47.48 -1.35
N GLN A 438 12.82 -46.24 -0.93
CA GLN A 438 11.45 -45.73 -0.95
C GLN A 438 10.86 -45.72 -2.38
N ALA A 439 11.65 -45.33 -3.38
CA ALA A 439 11.24 -45.40 -4.78
C ALA A 439 11.04 -46.86 -5.27
N ALA A 440 11.77 -47.84 -4.71
CA ALA A 440 11.63 -49.25 -5.08
C ALA A 440 10.45 -49.94 -4.36
N GLU A 441 10.11 -49.53 -3.14
CA GLU A 441 8.98 -50.06 -2.37
C GLU A 441 7.64 -49.42 -2.72
N GLU A 442 7.60 -48.13 -3.08
CA GLU A 442 6.37 -47.52 -3.64
C GLU A 442 5.89 -48.27 -4.88
N VAL A 443 6.82 -48.69 -5.75
CA VAL A 443 6.53 -49.51 -6.95
C VAL A 443 6.12 -50.95 -6.58
N ALA A 444 6.57 -51.49 -5.44
CA ALA A 444 6.19 -52.84 -4.98
C ALA A 444 4.87 -52.87 -4.18
N SER A 445 4.38 -51.71 -3.72
CA SER A 445 3.15 -51.59 -2.91
C SER A 445 1.84 -51.63 -3.72
N GLU A 446 1.91 -51.74 -5.05
CA GLU A 446 0.74 -51.82 -5.95
C GLU A 446 0.04 -53.19 -6.00
N PHE A 447 0.45 -54.17 -5.18
CA PHE A 447 -0.25 -55.46 -5.04
C PHE A 447 -0.74 -55.68 -3.59
N PRO A 448 -2.05 -55.93 -3.35
CA PRO A 448 -2.60 -55.96 -2.00
C PRO A 448 -2.38 -57.33 -1.32
N MET A 449 -1.97 -57.33 -0.05
CA MET A 449 -2.15 -58.48 0.84
C MET A 449 -2.62 -58.08 2.25
N VAL A 450 -3.88 -58.44 2.49
CA VAL A 450 -4.51 -59.01 3.71
C VAL A 450 -4.19 -58.34 5.06
N GLN A 451 -5.16 -57.57 5.56
CA GLN A 451 -5.30 -57.20 6.97
C GLN A 451 -5.73 -58.41 7.81
N LEU A 452 -5.06 -58.63 8.94
CA LEU A 452 -5.50 -59.57 9.98
C LEU A 452 -6.91 -59.18 10.47
N GLN A 453 -7.83 -60.15 10.40
CA GLN A 453 -9.17 -60.08 10.97
C GLN A 453 -9.13 -59.69 12.45
N GLN A 454 -9.98 -58.73 12.81
CA GLN A 454 -10.31 -58.36 14.17
C GLN A 454 -10.91 -59.57 14.91
N LEU A 455 -10.30 -59.96 16.03
CA LEU A 455 -10.93 -60.82 17.03
C LEU A 455 -12.15 -60.10 17.65
N PRO A 456 -13.30 -60.77 17.87
CA PRO A 456 -14.44 -60.14 18.53
C PRO A 456 -14.17 -59.97 20.04
N ALA A 457 -14.63 -58.85 20.58
CA ALA A 457 -14.53 -58.48 21.99
C ALA A 457 -15.27 -59.47 22.92
N PRO A 458 -14.85 -59.63 24.19
CA PRO A 458 -15.49 -60.56 25.12
C PRO A 458 -16.88 -60.05 25.57
N VAL A 459 -17.81 -61.00 25.65
CA VAL A 459 -19.18 -60.83 26.15
C VAL A 459 -19.14 -60.47 27.63
N ARG A 460 -19.73 -59.33 28.01
CA ARG A 460 -20.01 -58.97 29.41
C ARG A 460 -21.20 -59.79 29.92
N LEU A 461 -20.95 -60.71 30.85
CA LEU A 461 -21.98 -61.35 31.68
C LEU A 461 -22.56 -60.30 32.65
N ALA A 462 -23.85 -60.03 32.54
CA ALA A 462 -24.60 -59.26 33.51
C ALA A 462 -25.01 -60.16 34.69
N LEU A 463 -24.61 -59.81 35.91
CA LEU A 463 -25.20 -60.33 37.14
C LEU A 463 -26.51 -59.59 37.42
N PRO A 464 -27.60 -60.28 37.82
CA PRO A 464 -28.81 -59.62 38.30
C PRO A 464 -28.63 -59.23 39.77
N ALA A 465 -29.25 -58.12 40.15
CA ALA A 465 -29.49 -57.74 41.55
C ALA A 465 -31.01 -57.77 41.80
N PRO A 466 -31.48 -57.80 43.06
CA PRO A 466 -30.80 -58.12 44.32
C PRO A 466 -31.04 -59.57 44.80
#